data_AF-A0A1D6LL32-F1
#
_entry.id   AF-A0A1D6LL32-F1
#
_cell.length_a   1.000
_cell.length_b   1.000
_cell.length_c   1.000
_cell.angle_alpha   90.00
_cell.angle_beta   90.00
_cell.angle_gamma   90.00
#
_symmetry.space_group_name_H-M   'P 1'
#
loop_
_entity.id
_entity.type
_entity.pdbx_description
1 polymer ?
#
loop_
_entity_poly.entity_id
_entity_poly.type
_entity_poly.pdbx_seq_one_letter_code
_entity_poly.pdbx_strand_id
1 'polypeptide(L)' 'MGSAAYAPERDAMVWKIKSFPGGKEYMCRAEFSLPSITAEEGAPEKKAPIQVKFEIPYFTVSGIQVIGLLFADTCQWF' A
#
# COMPACT_ATOMS: atom_id res chain seq x y z
N MET A 1 -7.59 -11.78 -8.62
CA MET A 1 -8.57 -11.42 -7.58
C MET A 1 -7.88 -11.50 -6.23
N GLY A 2 -8.04 -10.46 -5.40
CA GLY A 2 -7.38 -10.33 -4.10
C GLY A 2 -8.11 -11.06 -2.97
N SER A 3 -7.62 -10.94 -1.74
CA SER A 3 -8.28 -11.40 -0.52
C SER A 3 -8.39 -10.27 0.50
N ALA A 4 -9.50 -10.19 1.21
CA ALA A 4 -9.69 -9.29 2.35
C ALA A 4 -9.76 -10.12 3.63
N ALA A 5 -9.01 -9.74 4.66
CA ALA A 5 -9.00 -10.41 5.95
C ALA A 5 -8.92 -9.37 7.08
N TYR A 6 -9.64 -9.60 8.17
CA TYR A 6 -9.53 -8.80 9.38
C TYR A 6 -8.26 -9.17 10.15
N ALA A 7 -7.51 -8.17 10.61
CA ALA A 7 -6.31 -8.30 11.41
C ALA A 7 -6.55 -7.65 12.79
N PRO A 8 -6.98 -8.43 13.80
CA PRO A 8 -7.33 -7.91 15.13
C PRO A 8 -6.17 -7.20 15.83
N GLU A 9 -4.95 -7.71 15.64
CA GLU A 9 -3.69 -7.15 16.16
C GLU A 9 -3.46 -5.67 15.78
N ARG A 10 -4.10 -5.23 14.69
CA ARG A 10 -3.96 -3.86 14.15
C ARG A 10 -5.28 -3.11 14.13
N ASP A 11 -6.34 -3.74 14.65
CA ASP A 11 -7.73 -3.30 14.55
C ASP A 11 -8.08 -2.80 13.13
N ALA A 12 -7.66 -3.56 12.11
CA ALA A 12 -7.74 -3.14 10.73
C ALA A 12 -8.09 -4.30 9.80
N MET A 13 -8.88 -4.01 8.77
CA MET A 13 -9.04 -4.94 7.65
C MET A 13 -7.92 -4.73 6.63
N VAL A 14 -7.26 -5.83 6.27
CA VAL A 14 -6.21 -5.85 5.26
C VAL A 14 -6.78 -6.42 3.96
N TRP A 15 -6.84 -5.59 2.94
CA TRP A 15 -7.17 -6.02 1.58
C TRP A 15 -5.89 -6.18 0.76
N LYS A 16 -5.63 -7.40 0.31
CA LYS A 16 -4.45 -7.76 -0.50
C LYS A 16 -4.86 -8.01 -1.94
N ILE A 17 -4.34 -7.22 -2.87
CA ILE A 17 -4.53 -7.40 -4.31
C ILE A 17 -3.19 -7.82 -4.91
N LYS A 18 -3.13 -9.02 -5.52
CA LYS A 18 -1.88 -9.56 -6.09
C LYS A 18 -1.43 -8.82 -7.36
N SER A 19 -2.37 -8.42 -8.20
CA SER A 19 -2.11 -7.73 -9.46
C SER A 19 -3.19 -6.69 -9.67
N PHE A 20 -2.77 -5.45 -9.83
CA PHE A 20 -3.61 -4.29 -10.07
C PHE A 20 -3.10 -3.59 -11.34
N PRO A 21 -3.59 -3.98 -12.53
CA PRO A 21 -3.18 -3.34 -13.77
C PRO A 21 -3.73 -1.90 -13.83
N GLY A 22 -2.98 -1.00 -14.46
CA GLY A 22 -3.38 0.39 -14.63
C GLY A 22 -4.71 0.52 -15.39
N GLY A 23 -5.51 1.54 -15.03
CA GLY A 23 -6.81 1.81 -15.66
C GLY A 23 -7.93 0.88 -15.23
N LYS A 24 -7.74 0.05 -14.20
CA LYS A 24 -8.81 -0.74 -13.57
C LYS A 24 -9.22 -0.17 -12.23
N GLU A 25 -10.52 -0.28 -11.95
CA GLU A 25 -11.10 0.05 -10.65
C GLU A 25 -11.51 -1.24 -9.95
N TYR A 26 -11.19 -1.33 -8.66
CA TYR A 26 -11.62 -2.41 -7.79
C TYR A 26 -12.26 -1.79 -6.55
N MET A 27 -13.42 -2.30 -6.13
CA MET A 27 -14.10 -1.86 -4.92
C MET A 27 -14.08 -2.96 -3.85
N CYS A 28 -13.83 -2.57 -2.60
CA CYS A 28 -13.95 -3.43 -1.43
C CYS A 28 -14.92 -2.76 -0.46
N ARG A 29 -16.03 -3.44 -0.15
CA ARG A 29 -17.02 -3.00 0.84
C ARG A 29 -16.88 -3.90 2.07
N ALA A 30 -16.72 -3.27 3.23
CA ALA A 30 -16.66 -3.94 4.52
C ALA A 30 -17.58 -3.24 5.50
N GLU A 31 -18.29 -4.01 6.30
CA GLU A 31 -19.20 -3.53 7.33
C GLU A 31 -18.68 -4.04 8.67
N PHE A 32 -18.37 -3.12 9.57
CA PHE A 32 -17.93 -3.43 10.93
C PHE A 32 -19.06 -3.09 11.88
N SER A 33 -19.58 -4.10 12.57
CA SER A 33 -20.49 -3.90 13.68
C SER A 33 -19.68 -3.52 14.92
N LEU A 34 -19.85 -2.29 15.40
CA LEU A 34 -19.28 -1.88 16.69
C LEU A 34 -20.09 -2.53 17.83
N PRO A 35 -19.44 -2.98 18.91
CA PRO A 35 -20.15 -3.45 20.09
C PRO A 35 -20.98 -2.31 20.69
N SER A 36 -22.18 -2.62 21.14
CA SER A 36 -23.13 -1.66 21.72
C SER A 36 -22.71 -1.11 23.10
N ILE A 37 -21.66 -1.67 23.69
CA ILE A 37 -21.06 -1.17 24.91
C ILE A 37 -20.28 0.10 24.55
N THR A 38 -20.85 1.23 24.94
CA THR A 38 -20.15 2.51 24.96
C THR A 38 -19.00 2.34 25.97
N ALA A 39 -17.76 2.26 25.49
CA ALA A 39 -16.62 2.39 26.39
C ALA A 39 -16.76 3.76 27.06
N GLU A 40 -16.94 3.76 28.39
CA GLU A 40 -17.09 4.99 29.16
C GLU A 40 -15.90 5.92 28.87
N GLU A 41 -16.24 7.14 28.46
CA GLU A 41 -15.38 8.32 28.44
C GLU A 41 -14.10 8.27 27.60
N GLY A 42 -14.18 8.88 26.41
CA GLY A 42 -13.08 9.72 25.94
C GLY A 42 -11.99 9.07 25.08
N ALA A 43 -12.17 7.85 24.57
CA ALA A 43 -11.34 7.41 23.44
C ALA A 43 -11.85 8.10 22.17
N PRO A 44 -11.13 9.08 21.57
CA PRO A 44 -11.53 9.61 20.27
C PRO A 44 -11.69 8.42 19.32
N GLU A 45 -12.79 8.33 18.58
CA GLU A 45 -12.92 7.35 17.48
C GLU A 45 -11.65 7.45 16.64
N LYS A 46 -10.72 6.52 16.82
CA LYS A 46 -9.46 6.50 16.10
C LYS A 46 -9.75 5.96 14.71
N LYS A 47 -10.42 6.76 13.89
CA LYS A 47 -10.55 6.54 12.45
C LYS A 47 -9.17 6.74 11.85
N ALA A 48 -8.34 5.72 11.98
CA ALA A 48 -7.02 5.70 11.38
C ALA A 48 -7.18 5.90 9.87
N PRO A 49 -6.34 6.74 9.23
CA PRO A 49 -6.41 6.95 7.79
C PRO A 49 -6.17 5.63 7.07
N ILE A 50 -6.85 5.45 5.93
CA ILE A 50 -6.65 4.27 5.07
C ILE A 50 -5.24 4.36 4.49
N GLN A 51 -4.41 3.36 4.79
CA GLN A 51 -3.06 3.26 4.27
C GLN A 51 -2.99 2.23 3.15
N VAL A 52 -2.35 2.61 2.04
CA VAL A 52 -2.14 1.72 0.89
C VAL A 52 -0.64 1.52 0.69
N LYS A 53 -0.22 0.26 0.57
CA LYS A 53 1.15 -0.12 0.21
C LYS A 53 1.11 -0.82 -1.14
N PHE A 54 1.82 -0.26 -2.12
CA PHE A 54 1.88 -0.78 -3.47
C PHE A 54 3.29 -0.62 -4.03
N GLU A 55 3.63 -1.46 -5.00
CA GLU A 55 4.89 -1.39 -5.74
C GLU A 55 4.55 -1.42 -7.23
N ILE A 56 5.02 -0.44 -7.99
CA ILE A 56 4.86 -0.41 -9.45
C ILE A 56 6.24 -0.63 -10.06
N PRO A 57 6.53 -1.84 -10.57
CA PRO A 57 7.83 -2.13 -11.17
C PRO A 57 8.02 -1.31 -12.46
N TYR A 58 9.25 -0.87 -12.70
CA TYR A 58 9.66 -0.16 -13.92
C TYR A 58 8.93 1.17 -14.22
N PHE A 59 8.15 1.68 -13.26
CA PHE A 59 7.43 2.95 -13.41
C PHE A 59 7.89 3.97 -12.38
N THR A 60 8.34 5.12 -12.85
CA THR A 60 8.68 6.27 -12.02
C THR A 60 7.57 7.30 -12.12
N VAL A 61 6.83 7.54 -11.04
CA VAL A 61 5.82 8.60 -10.99
C VAL A 61 6.46 9.99 -11.21
N SER A 62 7.72 10.15 -10.82
CA SER A 62 8.49 11.39 -10.98
C SER A 62 9.02 11.65 -12.39
N GLY A 63 8.93 10.69 -13.32
CA GLY A 63 9.45 10.83 -14.69
C GLY A 63 10.98 10.85 -14.82
N ILE A 64 11.71 10.49 -13.76
CA ILE A 64 13.17 10.42 -13.78
C ILE A 64 13.61 9.26 -14.69
N GLN A 65 14.43 9.57 -15.68
CA GLN A 65 15.02 8.59 -16.59
C GLN A 65 16.54 8.59 -16.44
N VAL A 66 17.14 7.39 -16.38
CA VAL A 66 18.61 7.26 -16.32
C VAL A 66 19.13 7.24 -17.77
N ILE A 67 19.79 8.33 -18.17
CA ILE A 67 20.29 8.53 -19.54
C ILE A 67 21.64 7.84 -19.78
N GLY A 68 22.36 7.44 -18.73
CA GLY A 68 23.61 6.71 -18.88
C GLY A 68 24.22 6.32 -17.54
N LEU A 69 24.99 5.23 -17.55
CA LEU A 69 25.85 4.81 -16.45
C LEU A 69 27.29 4.86 -16.97
N LEU A 70 28.17 5.54 -16.22
CA LEU A 70 29.59 5.59 -16.51
C LEU A 70 30.27 4.41 -15.80
N PHE A 71 30.90 3.52 -16.57
CA PHE A 71 31.78 2.48 -16.04
C PHE A 71 33.18 3.08 -15.88
N ALA A 72 33.72 3.07 -14.65
CA ALA A 72 35.01 3.67 -14.32
C ALA A 72 36.20 2.71 -14.43
N ASP A 73 36.01 1.47 -14.92
CA ASP A 73 37.02 0.40 -14.84
C ASP A 73 37.66 0.02 -16.19
N THR A 74 37.79 0.97 -17.12
CA THR A 74 38.61 0.78 -18.32
C THR A 74 39.72 1.82 -18.44
N CYS A 75 40.40 2.09 -17.32
CA CYS A 75 41.79 2.54 -17.33
C CYS A 75 42.72 1.31 -17.34
N GLN A 76 42.64 0.51 -18.40
CA GLN A 76 43.74 -0.38 -18.80
C GLN A 76 44.36 0.18 -20.07
N TRP A 77 45.05 1.30 -19.90
CA TRP A 77 46.25 1.59 -20.68
C TRP A 77 47.41 1.02 -19.89
N PHE A 78 47.69 -0.28 -20.04
CA PHE A 78 48.99 -0.95 -19.94
C PHE A 78 48.80 -2.45 -20.17
#